data_AF-A0A4R2MEY6-F1
#
_entry.id   AF-A0A4R2MEY6-F1
#
_cell.length_a   1.000
_cell.length_b   1.000
_cell.length_c   1.000
_cell.angle_alpha   90.00
_cell.angle_beta   90.00
_cell.angle_gamma   90.00
#
_symmetry.space_group_name_H-M   'P 1'
#
loop_
_entity.id
_entity.type
_entity.pdbx_description
1 polymer ?
#
loop_
_entity_poly.entity_id
_entity_poly.type
_entity_poly.pdbx_seq_one_letter_code
_entity_poly.pdbx_strand_id
1 'polypeptide(L)'
;MSGFIDYTATARETERALLRAGLALGLDWDDAVAVQALARETLDRRQGRRRAAARVPHGPERQRLNLCALVVLRRRIEVEYDHAGACVAGRAWQAMSQALDRELEGRLVA
;
A
#
# COMPACT_ATOMS: atom_id res chain seq x y z
N MET A 1 -15.07 8.91 25.74
CA MET A 1 -14.58 9.37 24.42
C MET A 1 -14.97 8.31 23.40
N SER A 2 -16.05 8.51 22.64
CA SER A 2 -16.37 7.59 21.55
C SER A 2 -15.41 7.86 20.39
N GLY A 3 -14.27 7.17 20.40
CA GLY A 3 -13.22 7.27 19.39
C GLY A 3 -13.62 6.58 18.10
N PHE A 4 -14.62 7.12 17.40
CA PHE A 4 -14.91 6.70 16.04
C PHE A 4 -13.82 7.27 15.13
N ILE A 5 -13.11 6.39 14.42
CA ILE A 5 -12.11 6.78 13.43
C ILE A 5 -12.84 7.42 12.26
N ASP A 6 -12.45 8.65 11.89
CA ASP A 6 -12.82 9.22 10.61
C ASP A 6 -11.99 8.53 9.51
N TYR A 7 -12.51 7.41 9.03
CA TYR A 7 -11.89 6.61 7.98
C TYR A 7 -11.77 7.37 6.66
N THR A 8 -12.68 8.31 6.39
CA THR A 8 -12.62 9.15 5.17
C THR A 8 -11.41 10.08 5.23
N ALA A 9 -11.22 10.76 6.36
CA ALA A 9 -10.04 11.60 6.59
C ALA A 9 -8.76 10.76 6.56
N THR A 10 -8.77 9.61 7.22
CA THR A 10 -7.63 8.68 7.27
C THR A 10 -7.26 8.14 5.88
N ALA A 11 -8.24 7.83 5.04
CA ALA A 11 -8.02 7.39 3.66
C ALA A 11 -7.38 8.50 2.82
N ARG A 12 -7.86 9.74 2.93
CA ARG A 12 -7.28 10.92 2.24
C ARG A 12 -5.86 11.22 2.71
N GLU A 13 -5.56 11.03 3.99
CA GLU A 13 -4.20 11.18 4.52
C GLU A 13 -3.28 10.08 4.02
N THR A 14 -3.78 8.84 3.99
CA THR A 14 -3.04 7.68 3.46
C THR A 14 -2.74 7.85 1.98
N GLU A 15 -3.70 8.30 1.16
CA GLU A 15 -3.47 8.64 -0.26
C GLU A 15 -2.36 9.71 -0.41
N ARG A 16 -2.44 10.80 0.36
CA ARG A 16 -1.39 11.84 0.35
C ARG A 16 -0.04 11.31 0.78
N ALA A 17 0.01 10.36 1.70
CA ALA A 17 1.24 9.72 2.16
C ALA A 17 1.81 8.78 1.08
N LEU A 18 0.96 7.99 0.41
CA LEU A 18 1.33 7.15 -0.73
C LEU A 18 1.94 8.03 -1.83
N LEU A 19 1.24 9.07 -2.27
CA LEU A 19 1.73 9.98 -3.31
C LEU A 19 3.10 10.58 -2.97
N ARG A 20 3.30 11.07 -1.74
CA ARG A 20 4.58 11.63 -1.29
C ARG A 20 5.69 10.58 -1.24
N ALA A 21 5.39 9.37 -0.75
CA ALA A 21 6.36 8.29 -0.68
C ALA A 21 6.75 7.77 -2.07
N GLY A 22 5.79 7.70 -3.00
CA GLY A 22 6.04 7.37 -4.40
C GLY A 22 6.96 8.38 -5.07
N LEU A 23 6.66 9.68 -4.95
CA LEU A 23 7.52 10.75 -5.46
C LEU A 23 8.95 10.66 -4.91
N ALA A 24 9.11 10.45 -3.61
CA ALA A 24 10.43 10.36 -3.00
C ALA A 24 11.24 9.11 -3.41
N LEU A 25 10.57 8.10 -3.97
CA LEU A 25 11.18 6.88 -4.49
C LEU A 25 11.28 6.85 -6.02
N GLY A 26 10.82 7.91 -6.72
CA GLY A 26 10.72 7.94 -8.18
C GLY A 26 9.71 6.95 -8.74
N LEU A 27 8.71 6.55 -7.95
CA LEU A 27 7.63 5.67 -8.39
C LEU A 27 6.56 6.46 -9.11
N ASP A 28 6.31 6.08 -10.36
CA ASP A 28 5.12 6.48 -11.10
C ASP A 28 3.97 5.52 -10.78
N TRP A 29 2.80 6.08 -10.46
CA TRP A 29 1.59 5.32 -10.15
C TRP A 29 0.86 4.85 -11.42
N ASP A 30 1.19 5.43 -12.57
CA ASP A 30 0.66 5.02 -13.88
C ASP A 30 1.54 3.94 -14.55
N ASP A 31 2.76 3.71 -14.04
CA ASP A 31 3.61 2.59 -14.44
C ASP A 31 3.13 1.29 -13.78
N ALA A 32 2.28 0.56 -14.49
CA ALA A 32 1.73 -0.71 -14.03
C ALA A 32 2.80 -1.74 -13.63
N VAL A 33 3.98 -1.74 -14.27
CA VAL A 33 5.05 -2.70 -13.96
C VAL A 33 5.69 -2.35 -12.61
N ALA A 34 6.00 -1.07 -12.38
CA ALA A 34 6.56 -0.61 -11.12
C ALA A 34 5.59 -0.80 -9.95
N VAL A 35 4.31 -0.49 -10.15
CA VAL A 35 3.23 -0.69 -9.17
C VAL A 35 3.03 -2.18 -8.87
N GLN A 36 3.06 -3.06 -9.87
CA GLN A 36 2.98 -4.51 -9.67
C GLN A 36 4.17 -5.05 -8.87
N ALA A 37 5.39 -4.58 -9.16
CA ALA A 37 6.58 -4.95 -8.41
C ALA A 37 6.47 -4.55 -6.93
N LEU A 38 5.90 -3.37 -6.64
CA LEU A 38 5.63 -2.92 -5.28
C LEU A 38 4.57 -3.80 -4.58
N ALA A 39 3.52 -4.21 -5.28
CA ALA A 39 2.48 -5.09 -4.76
C ALA A 39 3.07 -6.45 -4.33
N ARG A 40 3.82 -7.08 -5.24
CA ARG A 40 4.53 -8.34 -4.99
C ARG A 40 5.48 -8.23 -3.79
N GLU A 41 6.30 -7.18 -3.78
CA GLU A 41 7.25 -6.93 -2.70
C GLU A 41 6.53 -6.75 -1.34
N THR A 42 5.41 -6.05 -1.33
CA THR A 42 4.61 -5.84 -0.11
C THR A 42 4.06 -7.16 0.42
N LEU A 43 3.54 -8.02 -0.46
CA LEU A 43 3.04 -9.35 -0.09
C LEU A 43 4.16 -10.28 0.37
N ASP A 44 5.32 -10.26 -0.30
CA ASP A 44 6.48 -11.08 0.09
C ASP A 44 7.00 -10.70 1.48
N ARG A 45 7.02 -9.41 1.82
CA ARG A 45 7.35 -8.96 3.18
C ARG A 45 6.30 -9.39 4.20
N ARG A 46 5.01 -9.22 3.89
CA ARG A 46 3.92 -9.63 4.78
C ARG A 46 3.94 -11.13 5.07
N GLN A 47 4.30 -11.96 4.09
CA GLN A 47 4.42 -13.42 4.23
C GLN A 47 5.76 -13.86 4.84
N GLY A 48 6.64 -12.93 5.23
CA GLY A 48 7.96 -13.24 5.78
C GLY A 48 8.96 -13.83 4.76
N ARG A 49 8.59 -13.90 3.48
CA ARG A 49 9.44 -14.35 2.36
C ARG A 49 10.56 -13.35 2.06
N ARG A 50 10.36 -12.09 2.42
CA ARG A 50 11.38 -11.04 2.37
C ARG A 50 11.52 -10.39 3.75
N ARG A 51 12.55 -10.79 4.49
CA ARG A 51 12.84 -10.19 5.80
C ARG A 51 13.44 -8.80 5.63
N ALA A 52 13.15 -7.90 6.57
CA ALA A 52 13.92 -6.68 6.71
C ALA A 52 15.38 -7.06 7.04
N ALA A 53 16.34 -6.23 6.59
CA ALA A 53 17.74 -6.43 6.95
C ALA A 53 17.89 -6.51 8.49
N ALA A 54 18.87 -7.28 8.97
CA ALA A 54 19.18 -7.39 10.40
C ALA A 54 19.61 -6.06 11.04
N ARG A 55 19.93 -5.06 10.21
CA ARG A 55 20.26 -3.68 10.61
C ARG A 55 19.05 -2.77 10.43
N VAL A 56 18.95 -1.73 11.26
CA VAL A 56 17.98 -0.64 11.07
C VAL A 56 18.08 -0.11 9.64
N PRO A 57 16.99 -0.17 8.84
CA PRO A 57 16.99 0.33 7.47
C PRO A 57 17.23 1.83 7.43
N HIS A 58 18.07 2.29 6.49
CA HIS A 58 18.38 3.70 6.29
C HIS A 58 18.15 4.12 4.84
N GLY A 59 17.94 5.42 4.62
CA GLY A 59 17.81 5.99 3.28
C GLY A 59 16.66 5.36 2.44
N PRO A 60 16.91 5.03 1.17
CA PRO A 60 15.87 4.52 0.26
C PRO A 60 15.17 3.24 0.75
N GLU A 61 15.88 2.35 1.46
CA GLU A 61 15.30 1.12 1.99
C GLU A 61 14.23 1.40 3.05
N ARG A 62 14.50 2.35 3.96
CA ARG A 62 13.52 2.80 4.96
C ARG A 62 12.30 3.41 4.30
N GLN A 63 12.50 4.22 3.27
CA GLN A 63 11.42 4.85 2.49
C GLN A 63 10.52 3.78 1.85
N ARG A 64 11.14 2.72 1.30
CA ARG A 64 10.43 1.60 0.65
C ARG A 64 9.67 0.74 1.65
N LEU A 65 10.23 0.50 2.84
CA LEU A 65 9.51 -0.16 3.93
C LEU A 65 8.31 0.66 4.43
N ASN A 66 8.48 1.97 4.58
CA ASN A 66 7.38 2.88 4.92
C ASN A 66 6.29 2.82 3.85
N LEU A 67 6.66 2.76 2.57
CA LEU A 67 5.68 2.63 1.48
C LEU A 67 4.92 1.30 1.56
N CYS A 68 5.59 0.17 1.78
CA CYS A 68 4.91 -1.10 2.02
C CYS A 68 3.97 -1.05 3.23
N ALA A 69 4.37 -0.39 4.32
CA ALA A 69 3.53 -0.22 5.49
C ALA A 69 2.28 0.62 5.19
N LEU A 70 2.41 1.69 4.40
CA LEU A 70 1.27 2.50 3.92
C LEU A 70 0.31 1.68 3.06
N VAL A 71 0.82 0.81 2.19
CA VAL A 71 -0.01 -0.10 1.37
C VAL A 71 -0.79 -1.08 2.26
N VAL A 72 -0.18 -1.59 3.34
CA VAL A 72 -0.89 -2.45 4.31
C VAL A 72 -1.96 -1.67 5.07
N LEU A 73 -1.65 -0.46 5.54
CA LEU A 73 -2.61 0.41 6.22
C LEU A 73 -3.80 0.73 5.30
N ARG A 74 -3.52 1.07 4.04
CA ARG A 74 -4.52 1.31 2.99
C ARG A 74 -5.51 0.14 2.89
N ARG A 75 -5.01 -1.09 2.72
CA ARG A 75 -5.88 -2.28 2.60
C ARG A 75 -6.68 -2.53 3.88
N ARG A 76 -6.14 -2.21 5.05
CA ARG A 76 -6.90 -2.29 6.31
C ARG A 76 -8.05 -1.29 6.31
N ILE A 77 -7.81 -0.05 5.90
CA ILE A 77 -8.87 0.96 5.78
C ILE A 77 -9.94 0.50 4.80
N GLU A 78 -9.57 -0.07 3.65
CA GLU A 78 -10.54 -0.67 2.73
C GLU A 78 -11.38 -1.73 3.44
N VAL A 79 -10.78 -2.75 4.05
CA VAL A 79 -11.55 -3.85 4.69
C VAL A 79 -12.48 -3.35 5.80
N GLU A 80 -12.04 -2.37 6.60
CA GLU A 80 -12.80 -1.86 7.74
C GLU A 80 -13.89 -0.85 7.32
N TYR A 81 -13.70 -0.12 6.23
CA TYR A 81 -14.62 0.94 5.77
C TYR A 81 -15.53 0.50 4.62
N ASP A 82 -15.16 -0.51 3.84
CA ASP A 82 -15.82 -0.92 2.58
C ASP A 82 -17.11 -1.75 2.77
N HIS A 83 -17.85 -1.54 3.86
CA HIS A 83 -19.26 -1.96 3.89
C HIS A 83 -20.17 -1.02 3.08
N ALA A 84 -19.63 0.08 2.52
CA ALA A 84 -20.43 1.11 1.85
C ALA A 84 -19.86 1.66 0.52
N GLY A 85 -18.75 1.13 -0.02
CA GLY A 85 -18.27 1.50 -1.37
C GLY A 85 -17.82 2.95 -1.58
N ALA A 86 -17.69 3.74 -0.51
CA ALA A 86 -17.47 5.20 -0.59
C ALA A 86 -16.00 5.63 -0.43
N CYS A 87 -15.06 4.70 -0.16
CA CYS A 87 -13.64 5.03 0.01
C CYS A 87 -12.96 5.22 -1.34
N VAL A 88 -13.34 6.28 -2.07
CA VAL A 88 -12.64 6.69 -3.28
C VAL A 88 -11.42 7.51 -2.86
N ALA A 89 -10.37 6.83 -2.41
CA ALA A 89 -9.05 7.41 -2.38
C ALA A 89 -8.44 7.29 -3.79
N GLY A 90 -7.61 8.28 -4.13
CA GLY A 90 -7.27 8.66 -5.51
C GLY A 90 -6.41 7.66 -6.30
N ARG A 91 -5.64 8.18 -7.25
CA ARG A 91 -4.92 7.37 -8.23
C ARG A 91 -3.99 6.31 -7.61
N ALA A 92 -3.26 6.66 -6.54
CA ALA A 92 -2.27 5.75 -5.96
C ALA A 92 -2.97 4.58 -5.25
N TRP A 93 -4.08 4.89 -4.60
CA TRP A 93 -4.97 3.90 -4.02
C TRP A 93 -5.47 2.91 -5.08
N GLN A 94 -6.10 3.41 -6.15
CA GLN A 94 -6.68 2.57 -7.21
C GLN A 94 -5.63 1.71 -7.90
N ALA A 95 -4.49 2.29 -8.28
CA ALA A 95 -3.39 1.58 -8.91
C ALA A 95 -2.90 0.42 -8.02
N MET A 96 -2.72 0.69 -6.71
CA MET A 96 -2.28 -0.36 -5.79
C MET A 96 -3.35 -1.38 -5.43
N SER A 97 -4.64 -1.02 -5.43
CA SER A 97 -5.72 -1.99 -5.19
C SER A 97 -5.75 -3.00 -6.33
N GLN A 98 -5.75 -2.51 -7.58
CA GLN A 98 -5.69 -3.37 -8.77
C GLN A 98 -4.44 -4.26 -8.79
N ALA A 99 -3.26 -3.69 -8.48
CA ALA A 99 -2.01 -4.46 -8.49
C ALA A 99 -1.99 -5.56 -7.41
N LEU A 100 -2.54 -5.28 -6.23
CA LEU A 100 -2.66 -6.30 -5.17
C LEU A 100 -3.65 -7.38 -5.53
N ASP A 101 -4.82 -7.03 -6.07
CA ASP A 101 -5.83 -8.02 -6.46
C ASP A 101 -5.28 -8.95 -7.54
N ARG A 102 -4.60 -8.41 -8.57
CA ARG A 102 -3.90 -9.23 -9.59
C ARG A 102 -2.84 -10.16 -9.00
N GLU A 103 -2.03 -9.67 -8.05
CA GLU A 103 -0.99 -10.48 -7.42
C GLU A 103 -1.57 -11.59 -6.54
N LEU A 104 -2.69 -11.31 -5.85
CA LEU A 104 -3.39 -12.29 -5.03
C LEU A 104 -4.08 -13.36 -5.90
N GLU A 105 -4.78 -12.95 -6.94
CA GLU A 105 -5.37 -13.87 -7.93
C GLU A 105 -4.30 -14.77 -8.56
N GLY A 106 -3.17 -14.19 -8.99
CA GLY A 106 -2.05 -14.97 -9.53
C GLY A 106 -1.47 -15.98 -8.55
N ARG A 107 -1.51 -15.72 -7.24
CA ARG A 107 -1.06 -16.65 -6.19
C ARG A 107 -2.08 -17.72 -5.83
N LEU A 108 -3.35 -17.54 -6.17
CA LEU A 108 -4.40 -18.55 -5.96
C LEU A 108 -4.40 -19.61 -7.07
N VAL A 109 -3.94 -19.24 -8.28
CA VAL A 109 -3.89 -20.12 -9.45
C VAL A 109 -2.58 -20.93 -9.51
N ALA A 110 -1.54 -20.52 -8.78
CA ALA A 110 -0.21 -21.14 -8.73
C ALA A 110 -0.07 -22.15 -7.58
#